data_AF-A0A1B8P2P5-F1
#
_entry.id   AF-A0A1B8P2P5-F1
#
_cell.length_a   1.000
_cell.length_b   1.000
_cell.length_c   1.000
_cell.angle_alpha   90.00
_cell.angle_beta   90.00
_cell.angle_gamma   90.00
#
_symmetry.space_group_name_H-M   'P 1'
#
loop_
_entity.id
_entity.type
_entity.pdbx_description
1 polymer ?
#
loop_
_entity_poly.entity_id
_entity_poly.type
_entity_poly.pdbx_seq_one_letter_code
_entity_poly.pdbx_strand_id
1 'polypeptide(L)'
;MAVMQATIVVDISASIAFFFLERNMPNTGIHSLWDAFYWTTSQLLTISSTMPNPVTTTGEIICLILDIYAITVVSTLAGMFSAFFYRRGEERDPLHKK
;
A
#
# COMPACT_ATOMS: atom_id res chain seq x y z
N MET A 1 -0.93 -3.67 15.65
CA MET A 1 -1.30 -5.00 15.13
C MET A 1 -2.53 -4.96 14.22
N ALA A 2 -3.62 -4.30 14.60
CA ALA A 2 -4.85 -4.24 13.78
C ALA A 2 -4.63 -3.68 12.36
N VAL A 3 -3.89 -2.58 12.20
CA VAL A 3 -3.60 -1.99 10.87
C VAL A 3 -2.84 -2.98 9.98
N MET A 4 -1.80 -3.63 10.51
CA MET A 4 -1.03 -4.63 9.77
C MET A 4 -1.89 -5.81 9.31
N GLN A 5 -2.76 -6.33 10.19
CA GLN A 5 -3.69 -7.40 9.83
C GLN A 5 -4.68 -6.94 8.75
N ALA A 6 -5.22 -5.73 8.88
CA ALA A 6 -6.10 -5.14 7.88
C ALA A 6 -5.37 -4.98 6.53
N THR A 7 -4.11 -4.53 6.52
CA THR A 7 -3.31 -4.39 5.30
C THR A 7 -3.08 -5.75 4.62
N ILE A 8 -2.78 -6.80 5.40
CA ILE A 8 -2.63 -8.16 4.86
C ILE A 8 -3.94 -8.65 4.22
N VAL A 9 -5.07 -8.43 4.89
CA VAL A 9 -6.39 -8.80 4.35
C VAL A 9 -6.70 -8.02 3.07
N VAL A 10 -6.43 -6.72 3.06
CA VAL A 10 -6.59 -5.87 1.87
C VAL A 10 -5.73 -6.39 0.73
N ASP A 11 -4.44 -6.67 0.97
CA ASP A 11 -3.51 -7.18 -0.04
C ASP A 11 -3.99 -8.49 -0.67
N ILE A 12 -4.32 -9.48 0.16
CA ILE A 12 -4.81 -10.78 -0.32
C ILE A 12 -6.12 -10.62 -1.09
N SER A 13 -7.06 -9.82 -0.58
CA SER A 13 -8.36 -9.61 -1.24
C SER A 13 -8.22 -8.89 -2.58
N ALA A 14 -7.36 -7.88 -2.66
CA ALA A 14 -7.07 -7.14 -3.88
C ALA A 14 -6.34 -8.02 -4.90
N SER A 15 -5.35 -8.80 -4.46
CA SER A 15 -4.62 -9.76 -5.31
C SER A 15 -5.58 -10.72 -6.02
N ILE A 16 -6.52 -11.28 -5.25
CA ILE A 16 -7.53 -12.20 -5.78
C ILE A 16 -8.45 -11.46 -6.76
N ALA A 17 -8.91 -10.25 -6.41
CA ALA A 17 -9.77 -9.44 -7.28
C ALA A 17 -9.07 -9.13 -8.62
N PHE A 18 -7.84 -8.62 -8.59
CA PHE A 18 -7.06 -8.33 -9.79
C PHE A 18 -6.80 -9.56 -10.63
N PHE A 19 -6.49 -10.71 -10.03
CA PHE A 19 -6.33 -11.94 -10.79
C PHE A 19 -7.61 -12.32 -11.56
N PHE A 20 -8.79 -12.22 -10.96
CA PHE A 20 -10.03 -12.55 -11.67
C PHE A 20 -10.44 -11.51 -12.71
N LEU A 21 -10.17 -10.22 -12.46
CA LEU A 21 -10.53 -9.13 -13.35
C LEU A 21 -9.59 -9.02 -14.55
N GLU A 22 -8.29 -9.21 -14.35
CA GLU A 22 -7.27 -8.84 -15.34
C GLU A 22 -6.73 -10.03 -16.15
N ARG A 23 -6.73 -11.27 -15.61
CA ARG A 23 -5.99 -12.41 -16.22
C ARG A 23 -6.28 -12.71 -17.69
N ASN A 24 -7.45 -12.33 -18.17
CA ASN A 24 -7.92 -12.62 -19.53
C ASN A 24 -7.82 -11.40 -20.47
N MET A 25 -7.34 -10.25 -19.99
CA MET A 25 -7.29 -9.05 -20.79
C MET A 25 -6.03 -9.01 -21.67
N PRO A 26 -6.13 -8.53 -22.92
CA PRO A 26 -4.96 -8.30 -23.76
C PRO A 26 -4.13 -7.16 -23.16
N ASN A 27 -2.80 -7.31 -23.21
CA ASN A 27 -1.81 -6.35 -22.69
C ASN A 27 -1.78 -6.17 -21.16
N THR A 28 -2.44 -7.05 -20.39
CA THR A 28 -2.26 -7.08 -18.94
C THR A 28 -0.88 -7.63 -18.57
N GLY A 29 -0.30 -7.16 -17.46
CA GLY A 29 0.86 -7.80 -16.83
C GLY A 29 0.50 -8.96 -15.89
N ILE A 30 -0.79 -9.12 -15.57
CA ILE A 30 -1.27 -10.05 -14.54
C ILE A 30 -1.70 -11.36 -15.21
N HIS A 31 -0.85 -12.39 -15.18
CA HIS A 31 -1.16 -13.70 -15.76
C HIS A 31 -1.34 -14.82 -14.73
N SER A 32 -0.76 -14.65 -13.55
CA SER A 32 -0.84 -15.57 -12.43
C SER A 32 -1.28 -14.87 -11.14
N LEU A 33 -1.68 -15.66 -10.13
CA LEU A 33 -1.96 -15.13 -8.80
C LEU A 33 -0.74 -14.46 -8.17
N TRP A 34 0.46 -14.95 -8.51
CA TRP A 34 1.71 -14.36 -8.03
C TRP A 34 1.95 -12.98 -8.63
N ASP A 35 1.66 -12.79 -9.92
CA ASP A 35 1.79 -11.49 -10.57
C ASP A 35 0.83 -10.47 -9.96
N ALA A 36 -0.41 -10.89 -9.68
CA ALA A 36 -1.40 -10.04 -9.01
C ALA A 36 -0.94 -9.64 -7.60
N PHE A 37 -0.44 -10.61 -6.81
CA PHE A 37 0.07 -10.36 -5.47
C PHE A 37 1.30 -9.46 -5.47
N TYR A 38 2.27 -9.73 -6.33
CA TYR A 38 3.45 -8.89 -6.48
C TYR A 38 3.07 -7.45 -6.87
N TRP A 39 2.12 -7.28 -7.80
CA TRP A 39 1.62 -5.98 -8.20
C TRP A 39 0.94 -5.25 -7.03
N THR A 40 -0.03 -5.88 -6.34
CA THR A 40 -0.77 -5.22 -5.23
C THR A 40 0.13 -4.89 -4.05
N THR A 41 1.02 -5.80 -3.65
CA THR A 41 1.97 -5.54 -2.57
C THR A 41 2.87 -4.36 -2.93
N SER A 42 3.31 -4.24 -4.18
CA SER A 42 4.14 -3.10 -4.63
C SER A 42 3.40 -1.77 -4.57
N GLN A 43 2.10 -1.75 -4.89
CA GLN A 43 1.25 -0.57 -4.73
C GLN A 43 1.05 -0.21 -3.26
N LEU A 44 0.76 -1.19 -2.39
CA LEU A 44 0.59 -0.97 -0.95
C LEU A 44 1.87 -0.44 -0.26
N LEU A 45 3.03 -0.82 -0.77
CA LEU A 45 4.33 -0.32 -0.32
C LEU A 45 4.72 1.03 -0.95
N THR A 46 3.89 1.59 -1.84
CA THR A 46 4.08 2.90 -2.50
C THR A 46 5.32 3.01 -3.40
N ILE A 47 5.99 1.89 -3.68
CA ILE A 47 7.11 1.84 -4.65
C ILE A 47 6.57 1.85 -6.08
N SER A 48 5.34 1.38 -6.26
CA SER A 48 4.74 1.02 -7.55
C SER A 48 5.46 -0.14 -8.24
N SER A 49 4.71 -1.03 -8.87
CA SER A 49 5.33 -2.13 -9.63
C SER A 49 5.94 -1.63 -10.95
N THR A 50 6.90 -2.36 -11.50
CA THR A 50 7.37 -2.16 -12.89
C THR A 50 6.48 -2.85 -13.92
N MET A 51 5.44 -3.57 -13.47
CA MET A 51 4.49 -4.23 -14.34
C MET A 51 3.46 -3.22 -14.90
N PRO A 52 2.86 -3.52 -16.06
CA PRO A 52 1.74 -2.73 -16.58
C PRO A 52 0.61 -2.60 -15.57
N ASN A 53 -0.04 -1.44 -15.57
CA ASN A 53 -1.24 -1.22 -14.76
C ASN A 53 -2.43 -2.07 -15.26
N PRO A 54 -3.38 -2.39 -14.37
CA PRO A 54 -4.67 -2.99 -14.72
C PRO A 54 -5.34 -2.23 -15.86
N VAL A 55 -5.89 -2.95 -16.83
CA VAL A 55 -6.49 -2.35 -18.04
C VAL A 55 -8.02 -2.34 -18.00
N THR A 56 -8.64 -3.03 -17.04
CA THR A 56 -10.10 -2.97 -16.86
C THR A 56 -10.49 -1.73 -16.08
N THR A 57 -11.60 -1.08 -16.47
CA THR A 57 -12.14 0.07 -15.73
C THR A 57 -12.42 -0.25 -14.26
N THR A 58 -12.87 -1.47 -13.96
CA THR A 58 -13.06 -1.91 -12.57
C THR A 58 -11.72 -2.05 -11.84
N GLY A 59 -10.70 -2.60 -12.50
CA GLY A 59 -9.35 -2.69 -11.97
C GLY A 59 -8.75 -1.31 -11.67
N GLU A 60 -8.94 -0.34 -12.56
CA GLU A 60 -8.50 1.05 -12.35
C GLU A 60 -9.17 1.70 -11.13
N ILE A 61 -10.47 1.50 -10.93
CA ILE A 61 -11.18 2.02 -9.75
C ILE A 61 -10.64 1.39 -8.46
N ILE A 62 -10.42 0.07 -8.47
CA ILE A 62 -9.84 -0.63 -7.31
C ILE A 62 -8.42 -0.12 -7.03
N CYS A 63 -7.62 0.11 -8.08
CA CYS A 63 -6.28 0.69 -7.97
C CYS A 63 -6.33 2.03 -7.23
N LEU A 64 -7.19 2.96 -7.66
CA LEU A 64 -7.32 4.27 -7.02
C LEU A 64 -7.68 4.17 -5.53
N ILE A 65 -8.59 3.28 -5.17
CA ILE A 65 -8.98 3.05 -3.78
C ILE A 65 -7.79 2.48 -2.97
N LEU A 66 -7.06 1.53 -3.56
CA LEU A 66 -5.91 0.89 -2.94
C LEU A 66 -4.78 1.90 -2.69
N ASP A 67 -4.54 2.81 -3.63
CA ASP A 67 -3.51 3.85 -3.52
C ASP A 67 -3.83 4.86 -2.40
N ILE A 68 -5.11 5.28 -2.28
CA ILE A 68 -5.56 6.15 -1.18
C ILE A 68 -5.34 5.46 0.17
N TYR A 69 -5.68 4.18 0.26
CA TYR A 69 -5.47 3.37 1.46
C TYR A 69 -3.96 3.26 1.80
N ALA A 70 -3.13 2.92 0.82
CA ALA A 70 -1.70 2.74 0.98
C ALA A 70 -1.02 4.00 1.51
N ILE A 71 -1.26 5.15 0.87
CA ILE A 71 -0.70 6.44 1.29
C ILE A 71 -1.14 6.79 2.71
N THR A 72 -2.41 6.54 3.05
CA THR A 72 -2.93 6.80 4.41
C THR A 72 -2.18 5.99 5.46
N VAL A 73 -1.99 4.68 5.22
CA VAL A 73 -1.29 3.79 6.15
C VAL A 73 0.18 4.18 6.29
N VAL A 74 0.89 4.36 5.18
CA VAL A 74 2.32 4.71 5.17
C VAL A 74 2.55 6.08 5.83
N SER A 75 1.75 7.08 5.50
CA SER A 75 1.86 8.43 6.08
C SER A 75 1.58 8.43 7.58
N THR A 76 0.59 7.65 8.03
CA THR A 76 0.29 7.51 9.46
C THR A 76 1.45 6.87 10.21
N LEU A 77 2.04 5.80 9.67
CA LEU A 77 3.22 5.17 10.27
C LEU A 77 4.41 6.12 10.35
N ALA A 78 4.69 6.87 9.27
CA ALA A 78 5.72 7.90 9.26
C ALA A 78 5.45 8.99 10.32
N GLY A 79 4.21 9.45 10.43
CA GLY A 79 3.78 10.42 11.45
C GLY A 79 3.96 9.90 12.88
N MET A 80 3.65 8.64 13.14
CA MET A 80 3.85 8.00 14.44
C MET A 80 5.33 7.94 14.81
N PHE A 81 6.21 7.57 13.87
CA PHE A 81 7.66 7.59 14.10
C PHE A 81 8.17 9.01 14.36
N SER A 82 7.73 9.99 13.56
CA SER A 82 8.09 11.40 13.74
C SER A 82 7.70 11.90 15.13
N ALA A 83 6.46 11.69 15.56
CA ALA A 83 5.98 12.08 16.88
C ALA A 83 6.73 11.37 18.02
N PHE A 84 7.05 10.08 17.85
CA PHE A 84 7.83 9.33 18.82
C PHE A 84 9.24 9.91 18.97
N PHE A 85 9.97 10.12 17.87
CA PHE A 85 11.31 10.67 17.91
C PHE A 85 11.35 12.12 18.39
N TYR A 86 10.36 12.93 18.00
CA TYR A 86 10.20 14.31 18.48
C TYR A 86 10.10 14.35 20.01
N ARG A 87 9.19 13.57 20.59
CA ARG A 87 9.02 13.51 22.05
C ARG A 87 10.26 12.97 22.77
N ARG A 88 10.90 11.93 22.22
CA ARG A 88 12.16 11.38 22.76
C ARG A 88 13.32 12.37 22.65
N GLY A 89 13.31 13.26 21.67
CA GLY A 89 14.24 14.38 21.55
C GLY A 89 14.05 15.38 22.70
N GLU A 90 12.83 15.85 22.93
CA GLU A 90 12.52 16.77 24.04
C GLU A 90 12.88 16.19 25.42
N GLU A 91 12.66 14.88 25.64
CA GLU A 91 13.02 14.22 26.91
C GLU A 91 14.54 14.14 27.16
N ARG A 92 15.35 14.06 26.10
CA ARG A 92 16.82 13.89 26.19
C ARG A 92 17.56 15.22 26.30
N ASP A 93 16.98 16.31 25.81
CA ASP A 93 17.55 17.65 25.92
C ASP A 93 16.50 18.67 26.39
N PRO A 94 16.14 18.65 27.69
CA PRO A 94 15.18 19.61 28.26
C PRO A 94 15.70 21.06 28.30
N LEU A 95 16.94 21.32 27.86
CA LEU A 95 17.72 22.52 28.15
C LEU A 95 17.78 23.52 26.99
N HIS A 96 16.65 23.86 26.36
CA HIS A 96 16.51 25.12 25.59
C HIS A 96 15.10 25.75 25.64
N LYS A 97 14.24 25.35 26.59
CA LYS A 97 13.03 26.13 26.90
C LYS A 97 13.43 27.37 27.73
N LYS A 98 13.80 28.46 27.04
CA LYS A 98 13.67 29.82 27.57
C LYS A 98 12.26 30.33 27.32
#